data_AF-A0AAU7CM97-F1
#
_entry.id   AF-A0AAU7CM97-F1
#
_cell.length_a   1.000
_cell.length_b   1.000
_cell.length_c   1.000
_cell.angle_alpha   90.00
_cell.angle_beta   90.00
_cell.angle_gamma   90.00
#
_symmetry.space_group_name_H-M   'P 1'
#
loop_
_entity.id
_entity.type
_entity.pdbx_description
1 polymer ?
#
loop_
_entity_poly.entity_id
_entity_poly.type
_entity_poly.pdbx_seq_one_letter_code
_entity_poly.pdbx_strand_id
1 'polypeptide(L)' 'MARPKGRPLKSSAGQEERETVIHMKGSPSYVAWLDGIHRSTHIPKVQIVRLALAEWAKKHSHPEPPEI' A
#
# COMPACT_ATOMS: atom_id res chain seq x y z
N MET A 1 37.62 -3.60 -29.69
CA MET A 1 36.55 -2.65 -29.32
C MET A 1 35.37 -3.44 -28.76
N ALA A 2 35.11 -3.35 -27.46
CA ALA A 2 34.08 -4.15 -26.78
C ALA A 2 32.74 -3.41 -26.77
N ARG A 3 31.69 -4.04 -27.32
CA ARG A 3 30.32 -3.51 -27.28
C ARG A 3 29.75 -3.67 -25.86
N PRO A 4 29.20 -2.63 -25.22
CA PRO A 4 28.58 -2.79 -23.91
C PRO A 4 27.31 -3.64 -24.04
N LYS A 5 27.28 -4.71 -23.24
CA LYS A 5 26.20 -5.71 -23.16
C LYS A 5 24.93 -5.00 -22.71
N GLY A 6 23.93 -4.96 -23.59
CA GLY A 6 22.68 -4.25 -23.41
C GLY A 6 21.98 -4.62 -22.11
N ARG A 7 21.64 -3.59 -21.33
CA ARG A 7 20.66 -3.68 -20.24
C ARG A 7 19.32 -4.09 -20.87
N PRO A 8 18.61 -5.12 -20.37
CA PRO A 8 17.29 -5.43 -20.88
C PRO A 8 16.39 -4.21 -20.68
N LEU A 9 15.71 -3.77 -21.74
CA LEU A 9 14.62 -2.81 -21.62
C LEU A 9 13.60 -3.39 -20.65
N LYS A 10 13.28 -2.67 -19.58
CA LYS A 10 12.09 -2.97 -18.78
C LYS A 10 10.90 -2.95 -19.74
N SER A 11 10.29 -4.10 -19.95
CA SER A 11 9.03 -4.22 -20.67
C SER A 11 7.98 -3.40 -19.92
N SER A 12 7.68 -2.21 -20.41
CA SER A 12 6.55 -1.38 -19.97
C SER A 12 5.24 -1.93 -20.54
N ALA A 13 5.00 -3.24 -20.35
CA ALA A 13 3.78 -3.90 -20.76
C ALA A 13 2.93 -4.16 -19.51
N GLY A 14 1.91 -3.33 -19.30
CA GLY A 14 0.81 -3.62 -18.39
C GLY A 14 1.02 -3.29 -16.92
N GLN A 15 1.51 -2.10 -16.58
CA GLN A 15 1.22 -1.53 -15.26
C GLN A 15 -0.07 -0.72 -15.38
N GLU A 16 -1.20 -1.40 -15.19
CA GLU A 16 -2.46 -0.76 -14.79
C GLU A 16 -2.16 0.30 -13.73
N GLU A 17 -2.85 1.44 -13.82
CA GLU A 17 -2.76 2.62 -12.95
C GLU A 17 -2.74 2.25 -11.46
N ARG A 18 -1.56 1.92 -10.92
CA ARG A 18 -1.36 1.77 -9.48
C ARG A 18 -1.09 3.15 -8.91
N GLU A 19 -2.13 3.96 -8.81
CA GLU A 19 -2.06 5.23 -8.12
C GLU A 19 -2.00 5.00 -6.61
N THR A 20 -0.91 5.41 -5.97
CA THR A 20 -0.79 5.41 -4.51
C THR A 20 -1.02 6.83 -4.01
N VAL A 21 -2.26 7.16 -3.68
CA VAL A 21 -2.69 8.55 -3.36
C VAL A 21 -2.40 8.95 -1.91
N ILE A 22 -2.23 7.98 -0.99
CA ILE A 22 -2.20 8.28 0.46
C ILE A 22 -0.80 8.07 1.04
N HIS A 23 -0.11 9.18 1.31
CA HIS A 23 1.11 9.20 2.13
C HIS A 23 0.74 9.52 3.58
N MET A 24 0.65 8.49 4.43
CA MET A 24 0.39 8.67 5.86
C MET A 24 1.67 9.13 6.59
N LYS A 25 1.64 10.31 7.19
CA LYS A 25 2.65 10.76 8.16
C LYS A 25 2.15 10.43 9.56
N GLY A 26 2.95 9.71 10.34
CA GLY A 26 2.67 9.38 11.73
C GLY A 26 3.86 9.69 12.62
N SER A 27 3.64 9.77 13.94
CA SER A 27 4.73 9.83 14.90
C SER A 27 5.60 8.56 14.80
N PRO A 28 6.89 8.61 15.19
CA PRO A 28 7.74 7.41 15.24
C PRO A 28 7.11 6.28 16.07
N SER A 29 6.43 6.62 17.16
CA SER A 29 5.70 5.66 18.00
C SER A 29 4.55 4.97 17.27
N TYR A 30 3.79 5.70 16.46
CA TYR A 30 2.69 5.13 15.68
C TYR A 30 3.21 4.18 14.59
N VAL A 31 4.30 4.54 13.92
CA VAL A 31 4.93 3.66 12.91
C VAL A 31 5.43 2.37 13.56
N ALA A 32 6.11 2.46 14.70
CA ALA A 32 6.60 1.30 15.44
C ALA A 32 5.46 0.38 15.90
N TRP A 33 4.34 0.96 16.37
CA TRP A 33 3.15 0.21 16.73
C TRP A 33 2.57 -0.53 15.51
N LEU A 34 2.39 0.15 14.38
CA LEU A 34 1.84 -0.45 13.15
C LEU A 34 2.76 -1.55 12.59
N ASP A 35 4.07 -1.38 12.71
CA ASP A 35 5.07 -2.42 12.42
C ASP A 35 4.91 -3.65 13.31
N GLY A 36 4.68 -3.44 14.61
CA GLY A 36 4.40 -4.53 15.55
C GLY A 36 3.17 -5.35 15.16
N ILE A 37 2.06 -4.68 14.82
CA ILE A 37 0.82 -5.35 14.39
C ILE A 37 1.03 -6.11 13.08
N HIS A 38 1.72 -5.52 12.10
CA HIS A 38 2.04 -6.20 10.84
C HIS A 38 2.84 -7.49 11.10
N ARG A 39 3.86 -7.44 11.96
CA ARG A 39 4.71 -8.60 12.28
C ARG A 39 3.95 -9.70 13.04
N SER A 40 3.02 -9.34 13.93
CA SER A 40 2.26 -10.34 14.69
C SER A 40 1.17 -11.00 13.86
N THR A 41 0.48 -10.23 13.01
CA THR A 41 -0.68 -10.69 12.24
C THR A 41 -0.32 -11.20 10.84
N HIS A 42 0.86 -10.84 10.33
CA HIS A 42 1.28 -11.02 8.94
C HIS A 42 0.36 -10.32 7.91
N ILE A 43 -0.54 -9.44 8.36
CA ILE A 43 -1.42 -8.68 7.50
C ILE A 43 -0.66 -7.45 6.98
N PRO A 44 -0.64 -7.18 5.66
CA PRO A 44 0.00 -5.99 5.12
C PRO A 44 -0.55 -4.71 5.76
N LYS A 45 0.33 -3.75 6.10
CA LYS A 45 -0.07 -2.46 6.70
C LYS A 45 -1.16 -1.75 5.90
N VAL A 46 -1.06 -1.79 4.57
CA VAL A 46 -2.05 -1.21 3.67
C VAL A 46 -3.42 -1.87 3.87
N GLN A 47 -3.46 -3.18 4.05
CA GLN A 47 -4.70 -3.92 4.30
C GLN A 47 -5.30 -3.56 5.66
N ILE A 48 -4.48 -3.40 6.69
CA ILE A 48 -4.93 -2.93 8.02
C ILE A 48 -5.61 -1.56 7.90
N VAL A 49 -5.00 -0.63 7.16
CA VAL A 49 -5.56 0.70 6.93
C VAL A 49 -6.87 0.64 6.13
N ARG A 50 -6.96 -0.22 5.11
CA ARG A 50 -8.20 -0.41 4.33
C ARG A 50 -9.36 -0.92 5.19
N LEU A 51 -9.09 -1.91 6.04
CA LEU A 51 -10.09 -2.45 6.96
C LEU A 51 -10.57 -1.38 7.95
N ALA A 52 -9.63 -0.61 8.51
CA ALA A 52 -9.97 0.51 9.38
C ALA A 52 -10.81 1.59 8.66
N LEU A 53 -10.51 1.86 7.39
CA LEU A 53 -11.28 2.81 6.56
C LEU A 53 -12.71 2.32 6.30
N ALA A 54 -12.87 1.02 5.99
CA ALA A 54 -14.19 0.42 5.79
C ALA A 54 -15.03 0.47 7.08
N GLU A 55 -14.44 0.16 8.24
CA GLU A 55 -15.13 0.31 9.53
C GLU A 55 -15.51 1.76 9.82
N TRP A 56 -14.62 2.71 9.51
CA TRP A 56 -14.90 4.14 9.68
C TRP A 56 -16.07 4.57 8.79
N ALA A 57 -16.05 4.22 7.51
CA ALA A 57 -17.13 4.53 6.57
C ALA A 57 -18.47 4.00 7.06
N LYS A 58 -18.51 2.74 7.50
CA LYS A 58 -19.71 2.11 8.07
C LYS A 58 -20.23 2.84 9.31
N LYS A 59 -19.34 3.24 10.23
CA LYS A 59 -19.72 3.99 11.44
C LYS A 59 -20.27 5.38 11.14
N HIS A 60 -19.86 5.98 10.03
CA HIS A 60 -20.26 7.33 9.62
C HIS A 60 -21.33 7.33 8.52
N SER A 61 -21.95 6.18 8.23
CA SER A 61 -22.99 6.04 7.18
C SER A 61 -22.54 6.48 5.78
N HIS A 62 -21.24 6.33 5.49
CA HIS A 62 -20.70 6.49 4.15
C HIS A 62 -20.71 5.14 3.41
N PRO A 63 -20.81 5.15 2.06
CA PRO A 63 -20.70 3.93 1.28
C PRO A 63 -19.35 3.25 1.54
N GLU A 64 -19.36 1.92 1.56
CA GLU A 64 -18.13 1.15 1.75
C GLU A 64 -17.17 1.40 0.57
N PRO A 65 -15.85 1.49 0.83
CA PRO A 65 -14.88 1.66 -0.23
C PRO A 65 -14.94 0.45 -1.18
N PRO A 66 -14.81 0.66 -2.51
CA PRO A 66 -14.85 -0.43 -3.48
C PRO A 66 -13.74 -1.45 -3.23
N GLU A 67 -14.02 -2.73 -3.48
CA GLU A 67 -13.00 -3.79 -3.49
C GLU A 67 -12.02 -3.59 -4.66
N ILE A 68 -10.78 -4.04 -4.46
CA ILE A 68 -9.67 -3.97 -5.41
C ILE A 68 -9.39 -5.36 -5.95
#